data_AF-A0A0H5C5E1-F1
#
_entry.id   AF-A0A0H5C5E1-F1
#
_cell.length_a   1.000
_cell.length_b   1.000
_cell.length_c   1.000
_cell.angle_alpha   90.00
_cell.angle_beta   90.00
_cell.angle_gamma   90.00
#
_symmetry.space_group_name_H-M   'P 1'
#
loop_
_entity.id
_entity.type
_entity.pdbx_description
1 polymer ?
#
loop_
_entity_poly.entity_id
_entity_poly.type
_entity_poly.pdbx_seq_one_letter_code
_entity_poly.pdbx_strand_id
1 'polypeptide(L)'
;MIVKEFGSAGDEVVVEEFLEGDEISILTLSDGYSYYNLPAAQDHKRIGNGDTGLNTGGMGTYAPAPVATPSLLQQIDDSIIKPSIDGMRRDGFPFVGVLFTGIIITATGPKVLEYNVRFGDPETQSVLPLLTDDTDLAQVFLAAAEGRLDSVEIKTKPNTFATTVVIAAGGYPEEYKKGDEITIDSDIQALVFHAGTKKENGVVYTNGGRVIAATATAGSLEDAVKKAYEGVEKIHFNNKYNRTDIAHRAFRDAAKTEGLTYATAGVSVDNGNLLVENIKAMVKSTKRPGADSDIGGFGGIFDLSAAGYKTDETLLVAATDGVGTKLRIAQILNIHDTVGIDLVAMNVNDLVVQGAEPLLFVDYFAIGKLDINIAANFVKGVADGCKLAGCALVGGETSEMPGMYEPGHYDTNGTAVGAVNRNKVLPLVDQMAVGDVLLGLKSDGVHSNGFSLVRKIIETYGFSYTDVAPWKPESTIGKELLVPTRIYVKQLLRPIQKDLILGLAHITGGGLLENIPRALPKNLSAKVDLKSFEVPEIFKWFGETANVPVHDMLKTFNLGIGMVVILKKENVAEVTKLLEEAGETVYEIGELVARGDDIGTIIENSESLYAN
;
A
#
# COMPACT_ATOMS: atom_id res chain seq x y z
N MET A 1 40.44 -10.59 13.76
CA MET A 1 40.22 -10.50 15.23
C MET A 1 41.16 -11.37 16.09
N ILE A 2 42.29 -11.90 15.57
CA ILE A 2 43.15 -12.84 16.33
C ILE A 2 44.09 -12.15 17.35
N VAL A 3 44.22 -10.81 17.32
CA VAL A 3 45.26 -10.07 18.07
C VAL A 3 44.72 -9.28 19.30
N LYS A 4 43.40 -9.34 19.60
CA LYS A 4 42.76 -8.58 20.71
C LYS A 4 43.13 -7.08 20.76
N GLU A 5 43.34 -6.43 19.61
CA GLU A 5 43.70 -4.99 19.54
C GLU A 5 42.67 -4.07 20.22
N PHE A 6 41.39 -4.45 20.25
CA PHE A 6 40.31 -3.69 20.87
C PHE A 6 39.94 -4.15 22.28
N GLY A 7 40.76 -5.01 22.92
CA GLY A 7 40.48 -5.56 24.24
C GLY A 7 39.13 -6.31 24.29
N SER A 8 38.43 -6.25 25.43
CA SER A 8 37.12 -6.90 25.59
C SER A 8 36.00 -6.25 24.78
N ALA A 9 36.18 -5.01 24.32
CA ALA A 9 35.21 -4.33 23.46
C ALA A 9 35.17 -4.94 22.03
N GLY A 10 36.19 -5.71 21.65
CA GLY A 10 36.22 -6.48 20.41
C GLY A 10 35.90 -7.97 20.58
N ASP A 11 35.44 -8.40 21.76
CA ASP A 11 35.10 -9.82 22.01
C ASP A 11 33.79 -10.21 21.29
N GLU A 12 32.94 -9.25 20.92
CA GLU A 12 31.70 -9.43 20.18
C GLU A 12 31.63 -8.46 19.00
N VAL A 13 31.21 -8.95 17.84
CA VAL A 13 30.96 -8.14 16.65
C VAL A 13 29.60 -8.53 16.09
N VAL A 14 28.72 -7.53 15.98
CA VAL A 14 27.45 -7.67 15.27
C VAL A 14 27.68 -7.30 13.81
N VAL A 15 27.35 -8.22 12.91
CA VAL A 15 27.41 -7.97 11.46
C VAL A 15 25.98 -7.76 10.98
N GLU A 16 25.69 -6.54 10.58
CA GLU A 16 24.40 -6.15 10.00
C GLU A 16 24.48 -6.09 8.47
N GLU A 17 23.43 -5.57 7.84
CA GLU A 17 23.38 -5.38 6.40
C GLU A 17 24.45 -4.41 5.88
N PHE A 18 24.93 -4.65 4.67
CA PHE A 18 25.79 -3.70 3.97
C PHE A 18 24.93 -2.57 3.39
N LEU A 19 25.14 -1.34 3.87
CA LEU A 19 24.42 -0.16 3.42
C LEU A 19 25.17 0.51 2.26
N GLU A 20 24.48 0.68 1.13
CA GLU A 20 24.96 1.44 -0.03
C GLU A 20 24.06 2.65 -0.25
N GLY A 21 24.66 3.83 -0.40
CA GLY A 21 23.92 5.07 -0.56
C GLY A 21 24.73 6.31 -0.21
N ASP A 22 24.08 7.47 -0.32
CA ASP A 22 24.67 8.74 0.12
C ASP A 22 24.48 8.90 1.63
N GLU A 23 25.56 9.25 2.31
CA GLU A 23 25.58 9.45 3.75
C GLU A 23 25.22 10.91 4.09
N ILE A 24 24.29 11.12 5.02
CA ILE A 24 24.00 12.43 5.61
C ILE A 24 24.00 12.34 7.13
N SER A 25 24.10 13.47 7.79
CA SER A 25 23.97 13.58 9.24
C SER A 25 23.01 14.70 9.61
N ILE A 26 22.23 14.46 10.66
CA ILE A 26 21.30 15.43 11.24
C ILE A 26 21.66 15.63 12.70
N LEU A 27 21.79 16.91 13.09
CA LEU A 27 22.02 17.33 14.46
C LEU A 27 20.68 17.75 15.06
N THR A 28 20.16 16.96 15.99
CA THR A 28 18.88 17.21 16.65
C THR A 28 19.10 17.77 18.05
N LEU A 29 18.62 18.98 18.30
CA LEU A 29 18.53 19.56 19.64
C LEU A 29 17.30 19.01 20.33
N SER A 30 17.41 18.48 21.54
CA SER A 30 16.25 17.95 22.29
C SER A 30 16.32 18.31 23.77
N ASP A 31 15.13 18.50 24.35
CA ASP A 31 14.90 18.64 25.80
C ASP A 31 14.26 17.37 26.41
N GLY A 32 14.19 16.30 25.63
CA GLY A 32 13.56 15.03 25.98
C GLY A 32 12.07 14.92 25.64
N TYR A 33 11.40 16.02 25.29
CA TYR A 33 9.96 16.07 24.98
C TYR A 33 9.66 16.76 23.64
N SER A 34 10.34 17.86 23.38
CA SER A 34 10.40 18.59 22.14
C SER A 34 11.82 18.50 21.55
N TYR A 35 11.93 18.74 20.25
CA TYR A 35 13.20 18.71 19.55
C TYR A 35 13.18 19.60 18.30
N TYR A 36 14.37 19.93 17.82
CA TYR A 36 14.58 20.69 16.59
C TYR A 36 15.70 20.06 15.76
N ASN A 37 15.40 19.71 14.52
CA ASN A 37 16.38 19.19 13.57
C ASN A 37 17.07 20.35 12.86
N LEU A 38 18.39 20.46 13.03
CA LEU A 38 19.19 21.39 12.24
C LEU A 38 19.34 20.90 10.80
N PRO A 39 19.69 21.79 9.83
CA PRO A 39 19.88 21.41 8.43
C PRO A 39 20.78 20.18 8.28
N ALA A 40 20.33 19.22 7.46
CA ALA A 40 21.12 18.03 7.16
C ALA A 40 22.44 18.39 6.49
N ALA A 41 23.51 17.75 6.93
CA ALA A 41 24.85 17.95 6.40
C ALA A 41 25.36 16.69 5.72
N GLN A 42 26.29 16.84 4.78
CA GLN A 42 27.04 15.72 4.24
C GLN A 42 28.54 16.00 4.41
N ASP A 43 29.24 15.05 5.02
CA ASP A 43 30.65 15.14 5.34
C ASP A 43 31.51 14.28 4.40
N HIS A 44 32.80 14.59 4.41
CA HIS A 44 33.82 13.95 3.58
C HIS A 44 34.87 13.29 4.46
N LYS A 45 34.60 12.06 4.90
CA LYS A 45 35.37 11.36 5.96
C LYS A 45 36.82 11.03 5.63
N ARG A 46 37.14 10.76 4.36
CA ARG A 46 38.48 10.28 3.96
C ARG A 46 39.43 11.42 3.62
N ILE A 47 40.72 11.17 3.82
CA ILE A 47 41.81 12.15 3.61
C ILE A 47 41.87 12.63 2.16
N GLY A 48 41.74 11.74 1.18
CA GLY A 48 41.97 12.03 -0.23
C GLY A 48 40.72 12.44 -1.00
N ASN A 49 40.93 13.17 -2.10
CA ASN A 49 39.89 13.47 -3.09
C ASN A 49 39.25 12.17 -3.65
N GLY A 50 37.99 12.26 -4.08
CA GLY A 50 37.21 11.11 -4.54
C GLY A 50 36.94 10.09 -3.44
N ASP A 51 36.96 10.52 -2.18
CA ASP A 51 36.82 9.66 -1.00
C ASP A 51 37.82 8.50 -0.99
N THR A 52 39.10 8.82 -1.23
CA THR A 52 40.21 7.86 -1.23
C THR A 52 41.07 7.97 0.03
N GLY A 53 41.84 6.93 0.34
CA GLY A 53 42.73 6.92 1.50
C GLY A 53 42.03 6.66 2.84
N LEU A 54 42.76 6.89 3.93
CA LEU A 54 42.32 6.58 5.30
C LEU A 54 41.19 7.50 5.77
N ASN A 55 40.33 6.97 6.65
CA ASN A 55 39.27 7.74 7.30
C ASN A 55 39.90 8.65 8.38
N THR A 56 39.45 9.90 8.42
CA THR A 56 40.00 10.98 9.26
C THR A 56 39.00 11.55 10.26
N GLY A 57 37.76 11.04 10.26
CA GLY A 57 36.63 11.63 10.97
C GLY A 57 36.03 12.86 10.28
N GLY A 58 36.52 13.27 9.10
CA GLY A 58 35.93 14.36 8.29
C GLY A 58 36.95 15.42 7.87
N MET A 59 37.14 15.60 6.55
CA MET A 59 37.98 16.61 5.89
C MET A 59 37.21 17.83 5.38
N GLY A 60 35.89 17.82 5.51
CA GLY A 60 35.02 18.92 5.14
C GLY A 60 33.56 18.48 5.08
N THR A 61 32.67 19.45 5.01
CA THR A 61 31.22 19.26 5.10
C THR A 61 30.52 20.38 4.38
N TYR A 62 29.35 20.10 3.81
CA TYR A 62 28.42 21.14 3.39
C TYR A 62 27.00 20.91 3.92
N ALA A 63 26.25 22.00 4.04
CA ALA A 63 24.86 22.02 4.48
C ALA A 63 24.11 23.21 3.86
N PRO A 64 22.78 23.11 3.62
CA PRO A 64 21.99 21.89 3.62
C PRO A 64 22.46 20.92 2.51
N ALA A 65 22.43 19.62 2.77
CA ALA A 65 22.78 18.60 1.78
C ALA A 65 21.64 18.47 0.73
N PRO A 66 21.88 18.67 -0.59
CA PRO A 66 20.81 18.62 -1.59
C PRO A 66 20.08 17.28 -1.70
N VAL A 67 20.77 16.18 -1.38
CA VAL A 67 20.17 14.83 -1.34
C VAL A 67 19.08 14.70 -0.25
N ALA A 68 19.12 15.55 0.78
CA ALA A 68 18.15 15.59 1.86
C ALA A 68 16.93 16.45 1.50
N THR A 69 16.11 15.96 0.55
CA THR A 69 14.89 16.66 0.12
C THR A 69 13.89 16.85 1.27
N PRO A 70 12.98 17.84 1.22
CA PRO A 70 11.98 18.03 2.27
C PRO A 70 11.14 16.78 2.58
N SER A 71 10.78 16.00 1.55
CA SER A 71 10.05 14.74 1.72
C SER A 71 10.89 13.69 2.47
N LEU A 72 12.17 13.57 2.11
CA LEU A 72 13.08 12.64 2.77
C LEU A 72 13.35 13.05 4.22
N LEU A 73 13.51 14.35 4.49
CA LEU A 73 13.66 14.86 5.85
C LEU A 73 12.43 14.58 6.72
N GLN A 74 11.22 14.72 6.15
CA GLN A 74 9.99 14.36 6.85
C GLN A 74 9.95 12.85 7.15
N GLN A 75 10.32 12.01 6.18
CA GLN A 75 10.41 10.56 6.38
C GLN A 75 11.42 10.19 7.49
N ILE A 76 12.58 10.84 7.50
CA ILE A 76 13.60 10.62 8.54
C ILE A 76 13.06 11.05 9.91
N ASP A 77 12.35 12.16 9.98
CA ASP A 77 11.77 12.62 11.24
C ASP A 77 10.77 11.60 11.79
N ASP A 78 9.81 11.18 10.96
CA ASP A 78 8.72 10.29 11.34
C ASP A 78 9.19 8.88 11.70
N SER A 79 10.20 8.36 11.01
CA SER A 79 10.64 6.96 11.13
C SER A 79 11.89 6.75 11.99
N ILE A 80 12.71 7.79 12.20
CA ILE A 80 14.01 7.67 12.88
C ILE A 80 14.09 8.62 14.08
N ILE A 81 14.07 9.94 13.84
CA ILE A 81 14.41 10.91 14.90
C ILE A 81 13.33 10.92 15.98
N LYS A 82 12.07 11.10 15.58
CA LYS A 82 10.95 11.14 16.51
C LYS A 82 10.81 9.85 17.32
N PRO A 83 10.82 8.65 16.70
CA PRO A 83 10.79 7.40 17.46
C PRO A 83 11.97 7.23 18.42
N SER A 84 13.18 7.70 18.07
CA SER A 84 14.34 7.61 18.95
C SER A 84 14.21 8.49 20.19
N ILE A 85 13.80 9.75 20.02
CA ILE A 85 13.55 10.67 21.16
C ILE A 85 12.39 10.16 22.01
N ASP A 86 11.27 9.77 21.37
CA ASP A 86 10.10 9.24 22.08
C ASP A 86 10.40 7.94 22.81
N GLY A 87 11.23 7.06 22.23
CA GLY A 87 11.67 5.80 22.82
C GLY A 87 12.50 6.03 24.07
N MET A 88 13.56 6.84 23.98
CA MET A 88 14.40 7.18 25.13
C MET A 88 13.58 7.78 26.29
N ARG A 89 12.61 8.65 25.97
CA ARG A 89 11.66 9.18 26.97
C ARG A 89 10.80 8.10 27.60
N ARG A 90 10.22 7.19 26.79
CA ARG A 90 9.34 6.10 27.28
C ARG A 90 10.10 5.12 28.19
N ASP A 91 11.39 4.91 27.92
CA ASP A 91 12.26 4.07 28.73
C ASP A 91 12.70 4.73 30.05
N GLY A 92 12.30 5.99 30.28
CA GLY A 92 12.61 6.75 31.50
C GLY A 92 13.93 7.51 31.43
N PHE A 93 14.52 7.64 30.24
CA PHE A 93 15.79 8.33 29.98
C PHE A 93 15.60 9.44 28.93
N PRO A 94 14.78 10.47 29.18
CA PRO A 94 14.57 11.55 28.22
C PRO A 94 15.91 12.19 27.83
N PHE A 95 16.18 12.25 26.54
CA PHE A 95 17.45 12.74 26.02
C PHE A 95 17.48 14.26 25.96
N VAL A 96 18.39 14.87 26.73
CA VAL A 96 18.62 16.32 26.74
C VAL A 96 19.99 16.62 26.14
N GLY A 97 20.03 17.39 25.06
CA GLY A 97 21.27 17.79 24.40
C GLY A 97 21.19 17.68 22.87
N VAL A 98 22.32 17.34 22.25
CA VAL A 98 22.45 17.22 20.79
C VAL A 98 22.61 15.75 20.42
N LEU A 99 21.61 15.21 19.72
CA LEU A 99 21.67 13.88 19.12
C LEU A 99 22.14 14.03 17.67
N PHE A 100 23.37 13.60 17.41
CA PHE A 100 23.85 13.38 16.05
C PHE A 100 23.31 12.04 15.56
N THR A 101 22.64 12.06 14.41
CA THR A 101 22.15 10.86 13.75
C THR A 101 22.83 10.76 12.37
N GLY A 102 23.70 9.78 12.20
CA GLY A 102 24.29 9.42 10.92
C GLY A 102 23.33 8.51 10.15
N ILE A 103 23.05 8.82 8.89
CA ILE A 103 22.03 8.17 8.07
C ILE A 103 22.62 7.86 6.69
N ILE A 104 22.41 6.65 6.20
CA ILE A 104 22.66 6.31 4.80
C ILE A 104 21.33 6.31 4.05
N ILE A 105 21.26 7.07 2.97
CA ILE A 105 20.11 7.13 2.07
C ILE A 105 20.24 5.98 1.07
N THR A 106 19.61 4.86 1.40
CA THR A 106 19.60 3.66 0.54
C THR A 106 18.48 3.73 -0.50
N ALA A 107 18.53 2.83 -1.48
CA ALA A 107 17.45 2.67 -2.46
C ALA A 107 16.08 2.34 -1.84
N THR A 108 16.04 1.78 -0.63
CA THR A 108 14.79 1.42 0.08
C THR A 108 14.38 2.45 1.13
N GLY A 109 15.13 3.54 1.28
CA GLY A 109 14.86 4.62 2.23
C GLY A 109 16.04 4.93 3.16
N PRO A 110 15.87 5.86 4.11
CA PRO A 110 16.91 6.22 5.07
C PRO A 110 17.12 5.10 6.10
N LYS A 111 18.39 4.79 6.37
CA LYS A 111 18.83 3.81 7.37
C LYS A 111 19.76 4.48 8.36
N VAL A 112 19.56 4.21 9.65
CA VAL A 112 20.45 4.72 10.71
C VAL A 112 21.78 4.00 10.60
N LEU A 113 22.86 4.77 10.48
CA LEU A 113 24.23 4.28 10.54
C LEU A 113 24.77 4.35 11.97
N GLU A 114 24.55 5.48 12.65
CA GLU A 114 25.07 5.69 14.00
C GLU A 114 24.32 6.79 14.77
N TYR A 115 24.37 6.71 16.10
CA TYR A 115 24.02 7.79 17.00
C TYR A 115 25.25 8.27 17.76
N ASN A 116 25.42 9.58 17.85
CA ASN A 116 26.45 10.21 18.68
C ASN A 116 25.80 11.26 19.60
N VAL A 117 26.24 11.31 20.85
CA VAL A 117 25.74 12.27 21.86
C VAL A 117 26.66 13.49 21.94
N ARG A 118 26.71 14.24 20.84
CA ARG A 118 27.54 15.44 20.68
C ARG A 118 27.22 16.13 19.36
N PHE A 119 27.73 17.35 19.22
CA PHE A 119 27.94 17.98 17.93
C PHE A 119 28.91 17.18 17.04
N GLY A 120 28.63 17.15 15.73
CA GLY A 120 29.51 16.58 14.71
C GLY A 120 30.69 17.50 14.37
N ASP A 121 31.77 16.95 13.83
CA ASP A 121 32.95 17.71 13.40
C ASP A 121 33.49 17.09 12.10
N PRO A 122 33.28 17.74 10.93
CA PRO A 122 33.11 19.18 10.76
C PRO A 122 31.67 19.68 10.51
N GLU A 123 30.63 18.90 10.81
CA GLU A 123 29.23 19.25 10.51
C GLU A 123 28.76 20.53 11.18
N THR A 124 29.12 20.70 12.46
CA THR A 124 28.71 21.84 13.27
C THR A 124 29.19 23.16 12.67
N GLN A 125 30.40 23.16 12.10
CA GLN A 125 30.99 24.32 11.47
C GLN A 125 30.23 24.74 10.21
N SER A 126 29.59 23.83 9.49
CA SER A 126 28.70 24.21 8.37
C SER A 126 27.28 24.51 8.82
N VAL A 127 26.75 23.81 9.82
CA VAL A 127 25.35 23.92 10.21
C VAL A 127 25.05 25.17 11.05
N LEU A 128 25.87 25.49 12.05
CA LEU A 128 25.57 26.61 12.94
C LEU A 128 25.59 28.00 12.25
N PRO A 129 26.48 28.29 11.28
CA PRO A 129 26.41 29.55 10.53
C PRO A 129 25.12 29.77 9.73
N LEU A 130 24.35 28.70 9.48
CA LEU A 130 23.04 28.79 8.83
C LEU A 130 21.95 29.27 9.78
N LEU A 131 22.17 29.33 11.08
CA LEU A 131 21.21 29.92 12.00
C LEU A 131 21.05 31.42 11.74
N THR A 132 19.84 31.93 11.95
CA THR A 132 19.58 33.37 11.88
C THR A 132 20.25 34.09 13.05
N ASP A 133 20.58 35.36 12.85
CA ASP A 133 21.35 36.13 13.85
C ASP A 133 20.57 36.40 15.15
N ASP A 134 19.24 36.24 15.13
CA ASP A 134 18.35 36.30 16.30
C ASP A 134 18.24 34.96 17.06
N THR A 135 18.83 33.87 16.57
CA THR A 135 18.90 32.59 17.29
C THR A 135 20.04 32.62 18.32
N ASP A 136 19.71 32.85 19.59
CA ASP A 136 20.67 32.79 20.70
C ASP A 136 20.89 31.34 21.17
N LEU A 137 21.99 30.72 20.75
CA LEU A 137 22.33 29.34 21.12
C LEU A 137 22.44 29.12 22.64
N ALA A 138 22.85 30.13 23.42
CA ALA A 138 22.92 29.98 24.87
C ALA A 138 21.51 29.86 25.48
N GLN A 139 20.55 30.63 24.97
CA GLN A 139 19.15 30.51 25.36
C GLN A 139 18.55 29.19 24.91
N VAL A 140 18.88 28.72 23.70
CA VAL A 140 18.44 27.43 23.19
C VAL A 140 18.93 26.28 24.07
N PHE A 141 20.21 26.26 24.43
CA PHE A 141 20.75 25.23 25.31
C PHE A 141 20.21 25.32 26.74
N LEU A 142 19.98 26.53 27.26
CA LEU A 142 19.33 26.70 28.56
C LEU A 142 17.89 26.17 28.52
N ALA A 143 17.12 26.50 27.47
CA ALA A 143 15.76 26.02 27.29
C ALA A 143 15.70 24.49 27.16
N ALA A 144 16.66 23.89 26.43
CA ALA A 144 16.79 22.44 26.34
C ALA A 144 17.10 21.80 27.71
N ALA A 145 18.07 22.35 28.44
CA ALA A 145 18.42 21.88 29.78
C ALA A 145 17.28 21.99 30.80
N GLU A 146 16.36 22.94 30.60
CA GLU A 146 15.19 23.19 31.45
C GLU A 146 13.91 22.49 30.98
N GLY A 147 13.94 21.68 29.91
CA GLY A 147 12.75 20.93 29.45
C GLY A 147 11.70 21.79 28.75
N ARG A 148 12.11 22.90 28.12
CA ARG A 148 11.22 23.90 27.51
C ARG A 148 11.77 24.41 26.18
N LEU A 149 12.37 23.54 25.36
CA LEU A 149 12.93 23.93 24.07
C LEU A 149 11.86 24.48 23.12
N ASP A 150 10.60 24.08 23.29
CA ASP A 150 9.42 24.65 22.61
C ASP A 150 9.12 26.13 22.98
N SER A 151 9.77 26.67 24.02
CA SER A 151 9.63 28.08 24.42
C SER A 151 10.55 29.04 23.69
N VAL A 152 11.48 28.54 22.88
CA VAL A 152 12.43 29.34 22.09
C VAL A 152 12.24 29.09 20.60
N GLU A 153 12.50 30.11 19.79
CA GLU A 153 12.39 30.01 18.35
C GLU A 153 13.78 29.78 17.73
N ILE A 154 13.92 28.70 16.95
CA ILE A 154 15.16 28.36 16.25
C ILE A 154 14.90 28.48 14.76
N LYS A 155 15.67 29.34 14.09
CA LYS A 155 15.49 29.63 12.66
C LYS A 155 16.78 29.49 11.90
N THR A 156 16.64 29.07 10.64
CA THR A 156 17.74 29.00 9.67
C THR A 156 17.54 30.05 8.58
N LYS A 157 18.64 30.63 8.11
CA LYS A 157 18.68 31.58 6.99
C LYS A 157 18.15 30.90 5.73
N PRO A 158 17.08 31.42 5.09
CA PRO A 158 16.53 30.82 3.88
C PRO A 158 17.52 30.94 2.72
N ASN A 159 17.49 29.98 1.79
CA ASN A 159 18.32 29.97 0.58
C ASN A 159 19.81 30.24 0.85
N THR A 160 20.33 29.74 1.97
CA THR A 160 21.71 29.91 2.38
C THR A 160 22.36 28.55 2.54
N PHE A 161 23.54 28.40 1.96
CA PHE A 161 24.38 27.22 2.04
C PHE A 161 25.67 27.56 2.79
N ALA A 162 26.26 26.56 3.42
CA ALA A 162 27.51 26.65 4.14
C ALA A 162 28.41 25.49 3.75
N THR A 163 29.69 25.78 3.55
CA THR A 163 30.71 24.77 3.30
C THR A 163 31.88 25.01 4.24
N THR A 164 32.35 23.93 4.86
CA THR A 164 33.54 23.87 5.70
C THR A 164 34.58 23.00 5.03
N VAL A 165 35.80 23.51 4.91
CA VAL A 165 36.97 22.75 4.46
C VAL A 165 37.96 22.65 5.63
N VAL A 166 38.32 21.42 5.99
CA VAL A 166 39.30 21.16 7.05
C VAL A 166 40.70 21.14 6.47
N ILE A 167 41.61 21.80 7.15
CA ILE A 167 43.04 21.85 6.86
C ILE A 167 43.76 21.02 7.93
N ALA A 168 44.47 20.00 7.49
CA ALA A 168 45.23 19.06 8.30
C ALA A 168 46.73 19.34 8.26
N ALA A 169 47.45 18.83 9.26
CA ALA A 169 48.91 18.80 9.30
C ALA A 169 49.46 17.84 8.22
N GLY A 170 50.61 18.19 7.64
CA GLY A 170 51.27 17.33 6.66
C GLY A 170 51.61 15.95 7.23
N GLY A 171 51.20 14.90 6.52
CA GLY A 171 51.36 13.50 6.94
C GLY A 171 50.15 12.89 7.66
N TYR A 172 49.15 13.69 8.05
CA TYR A 172 47.90 13.16 8.63
C TYR A 172 47.10 12.33 7.58
N PRO A 173 46.48 11.19 7.94
CA PRO A 173 46.27 10.64 9.29
C PRO A 173 47.35 9.68 9.80
N GLU A 174 48.49 9.58 9.12
CA GLU A 174 49.63 8.79 9.58
C GLU A 174 50.49 9.63 10.57
N GLU A 175 51.81 9.43 10.60
CA GLU A 175 52.68 10.20 11.48
C GLU A 175 52.84 11.64 10.96
N TYR A 176 52.54 12.62 11.82
CA TYR A 176 52.62 14.05 11.48
C TYR A 176 53.35 14.83 12.58
N LYS A 177 53.95 15.96 12.19
CA LYS A 177 54.63 16.88 13.11
C LYS A 177 53.66 17.91 13.69
N LYS A 178 53.96 18.35 14.92
CA LYS A 178 53.26 19.44 15.60
C LYS A 178 54.22 20.62 15.79
N GLY A 179 53.67 21.80 16.05
CA GLY A 179 54.44 23.00 16.37
C GLY A 179 54.77 23.90 15.17
N ASP A 180 54.16 23.68 14.01
CA ASP A 180 54.27 24.61 12.89
C ASP A 180 53.47 25.88 13.21
N GLU A 181 54.07 27.05 13.00
CA GLU A 181 53.39 28.34 13.16
C GLU A 181 52.29 28.50 12.11
N ILE A 182 51.12 28.95 12.56
CA ILE A 182 49.95 29.23 11.74
C ILE A 182 49.80 30.73 11.59
N THR A 183 49.89 31.22 10.35
CA THR A 183 49.59 32.61 10.00
C THR A 183 48.32 32.69 9.16
N ILE A 184 47.45 33.66 9.46
CA ILE A 184 46.20 33.89 8.74
C ILE A 184 46.22 35.32 8.20
N ASP A 185 45.96 35.47 6.90
CA ASP A 185 45.89 36.79 6.27
C ASP A 185 44.74 37.62 6.85
N SER A 186 44.98 38.92 7.07
CA SER A 186 44.01 39.82 7.70
C SER A 186 42.75 40.10 6.88
N ASP A 187 42.76 39.81 5.58
CA ASP A 187 41.64 40.05 4.66
C ASP A 187 40.71 38.83 4.47
N ILE A 188 40.95 37.73 5.19
CA ILE A 188 40.12 36.52 5.15
C ILE A 188 38.64 36.83 5.46
N GLN A 189 37.74 36.36 4.59
CA GLN A 189 36.29 36.52 4.75
C GLN A 189 35.60 35.28 5.33
N ALA A 190 36.28 34.13 5.28
CA ALA A 190 35.77 32.87 5.84
C ALA A 190 35.84 32.88 7.37
N LEU A 191 34.89 32.19 8.00
CA LEU A 191 34.94 31.87 9.42
C LEU A 191 36.04 30.82 9.65
N VAL A 192 36.96 31.11 10.57
CA VAL A 192 38.08 30.22 10.89
C VAL A 192 37.82 29.51 12.21
N PHE A 193 37.75 28.18 12.17
CA PHE A 193 37.55 27.35 13.35
C PHE A 193 38.85 26.66 13.74
N HIS A 194 39.31 26.92 14.96
CA HIS A 194 40.47 26.26 15.55
C HIS A 194 40.10 24.86 16.04
N ALA A 195 40.89 23.85 15.68
CA ALA A 195 40.75 22.48 16.18
C ALA A 195 42.05 22.05 16.88
N GLY A 196 42.88 21.24 16.22
CA GLY A 196 44.22 20.87 16.68
C GLY A 196 45.22 22.01 16.63
N THR A 197 44.95 23.12 17.32
CA THR A 197 45.87 24.26 17.46
C THR A 197 46.25 24.50 18.92
N LYS A 198 47.36 25.20 19.15
CA LYS A 198 47.81 25.66 20.47
C LYS A 198 48.26 27.10 20.36
N LYS A 199 47.87 27.96 21.31
CA LYS A 199 48.30 29.36 21.34
C LYS A 199 49.37 29.55 22.41
N GLU A 200 50.54 30.08 22.03
CA GLU A 200 51.62 30.45 22.95
C GLU A 200 52.17 31.83 22.58
N ASN A 201 52.29 32.73 23.56
CA ASN A 201 52.82 34.09 23.37
C ASN A 201 52.16 34.89 22.24
N GLY A 202 50.86 34.65 21.98
CA GLY A 202 50.10 35.33 20.93
C GLY A 202 50.18 34.68 19.56
N VAL A 203 51.06 33.70 19.36
CA VAL A 203 51.24 32.93 18.12
C VAL A 203 50.45 31.63 18.21
N VAL A 204 49.88 31.18 17.09
CA VAL A 204 49.12 29.94 16.99
C VAL A 204 49.96 28.88 16.30
N TYR A 205 49.99 27.67 16.85
CA TYR A 205 50.76 26.54 16.35
C TYR A 205 49.88 25.33 16.08
N THR A 206 50.32 24.45 15.17
CA THR A 206 49.69 23.13 14.97
C THR A 206 49.90 22.23 16.19
N ASN A 207 48.85 21.50 16.61
CA ASN A 207 48.88 20.64 17.79
C ASN A 207 48.02 19.36 17.65
N GLY A 208 47.50 19.09 16.46
CA GLY A 208 46.70 17.90 16.14
C GLY A 208 46.68 17.63 14.64
N GLY A 209 46.03 16.53 14.26
CA GLY A 209 45.94 16.07 12.88
C GLY A 209 45.07 16.99 12.02
N ARG A 210 43.79 17.14 12.39
CA ARG A 210 42.90 18.19 11.86
C ARG A 210 43.19 19.48 12.62
N VAL A 211 43.82 20.44 11.94
CA VAL A 211 44.43 21.61 12.59
C VAL A 211 43.42 22.73 12.71
N ILE A 212 42.81 23.12 11.59
CA ILE A 212 42.00 24.33 11.48
C ILE A 212 41.05 24.18 10.30
N ALA A 213 39.90 24.85 10.30
CA ALA A 213 38.94 24.79 9.22
C ALA A 213 38.52 26.19 8.76
N ALA A 214 38.22 26.32 7.47
CA ALA A 214 37.66 27.52 6.86
C ALA A 214 36.23 27.24 6.41
N THR A 215 35.29 28.07 6.86
CA THR A 215 33.88 27.96 6.53
C THR A 215 33.38 29.23 5.87
N ALA A 216 32.57 29.09 4.82
CA ALA A 216 31.88 30.22 4.22
C ALA A 216 30.40 29.91 3.97
N THR A 217 29.57 30.96 4.03
CA THR A 217 28.15 30.91 3.65
C THR A 217 27.88 31.70 2.37
N ALA A 218 26.95 31.23 1.55
CA ALA A 218 26.51 31.95 0.34
C ALA A 218 25.07 31.57 -0.06
N GLY A 219 24.51 32.28 -1.04
CA GLY A 219 23.18 32.01 -1.59
C GLY A 219 23.10 30.76 -2.48
N SER A 220 24.24 30.18 -2.85
CA SER A 220 24.37 28.93 -3.60
C SER A 220 25.44 28.05 -2.95
N LEU A 221 25.34 26.73 -3.17
CA LEU A 221 26.35 25.80 -2.66
C LEU A 221 27.69 26.01 -3.35
N GLU A 222 27.69 26.25 -4.66
CA GLU A 222 28.87 26.53 -5.48
C GLU A 222 29.66 27.72 -4.93
N ASP A 223 28.96 28.83 -4.62
CA ASP A 223 29.62 30.03 -4.08
C ASP A 223 30.11 29.80 -2.65
N ALA A 224 29.39 29.02 -1.84
CA ALA A 224 29.82 28.69 -0.48
C ALA A 224 31.10 27.85 -0.51
N VAL A 225 31.17 26.85 -1.39
CA VAL A 225 32.37 26.04 -1.64
C VAL A 225 33.53 26.91 -2.12
N LYS A 226 33.31 27.76 -3.13
CA LYS A 226 34.34 28.65 -3.68
C LYS A 226 34.92 29.56 -2.59
N LYS A 227 34.08 30.22 -1.81
CA LYS A 227 34.51 31.12 -0.73
C LYS A 227 35.23 30.38 0.41
N ALA A 228 34.81 29.16 0.73
CA ALA A 228 35.50 28.35 1.73
C ALA A 228 36.94 28.05 1.29
N TYR A 229 37.15 27.69 0.01
CA TYR A 229 38.48 27.49 -0.55
C TYR A 229 39.30 28.78 -0.64
N GLU A 230 38.68 29.91 -1.00
CA GLU A 230 39.35 31.22 -0.91
C GLU A 230 39.85 31.48 0.52
N GLY A 231 39.08 31.07 1.55
CA GLY A 231 39.52 31.11 2.94
C GLY A 231 40.67 30.16 3.27
N VAL A 232 40.69 28.96 2.71
CA VAL A 232 41.79 28.00 2.88
C VAL A 232 43.11 28.55 2.36
N GLU A 233 43.09 29.25 1.22
CA GLU A 233 44.30 29.85 0.63
C GLU A 233 44.94 30.91 1.53
N LYS A 234 44.14 31.52 2.42
CA LYS A 234 44.54 32.58 3.36
C LYS A 234 45.09 32.08 4.70
N ILE A 235 45.16 30.76 4.88
CA ILE A 235 45.69 30.11 6.09
C ILE A 235 47.00 29.41 5.73
N HIS A 236 48.08 29.70 6.45
CA HIS A 236 49.41 29.17 6.12
C HIS A 236 50.04 28.48 7.31
N PHE A 237 50.55 27.26 7.07
CA PHE A 237 51.51 26.55 7.91
C PHE A 237 52.19 25.48 7.05
N ASN A 238 53.31 24.96 7.56
CA ASN A 238 54.16 24.05 6.79
C ASN A 238 53.41 22.77 6.39
N ASN A 239 53.54 22.37 5.12
CA ASN A 239 52.92 21.17 4.55
C ASN A 239 51.42 21.01 4.86
N LYS A 240 50.66 22.12 4.95
CA LYS A 240 49.21 22.05 5.13
C LYS A 240 48.57 21.19 4.05
N TYR A 241 47.55 20.43 4.41
CA TYR A 241 46.80 19.60 3.48
C TYR A 241 45.30 19.78 3.65
N ASN A 242 44.59 19.91 2.55
CA ASN A 242 43.13 19.88 2.50
C ASN A 242 42.70 19.18 1.21
N ARG A 243 41.48 18.63 1.22
CA ARG A 243 40.82 18.17 -0.01
C ARG A 243 40.51 19.37 -0.90
N THR A 244 40.35 19.11 -2.20
CA THR A 244 39.97 20.14 -3.20
C THR A 244 38.62 19.85 -3.85
N ASP A 245 37.90 18.85 -3.36
CA ASP A 245 36.65 18.32 -3.92
C ASP A 245 35.51 18.20 -2.88
N ILE A 246 35.60 18.94 -1.78
CA ILE A 246 34.46 19.09 -0.85
C ILE A 246 33.22 19.55 -1.63
N ALA A 247 32.10 18.88 -1.37
CA ALA A 247 30.82 18.99 -2.08
C ALA A 247 30.74 18.35 -3.49
N HIS A 248 31.74 17.59 -3.95
CA HIS A 248 31.66 16.95 -5.27
C HIS A 248 30.45 16.00 -5.43
N ARG A 249 29.95 15.40 -4.35
CA ARG A 249 28.76 14.54 -4.37
C ARG A 249 27.49 15.32 -4.75
N ALA A 250 27.28 16.49 -4.15
CA ALA A 250 26.18 17.39 -4.55
C ALA A 250 26.26 17.81 -6.03
N PHE A 251 27.47 18.05 -6.55
CA PHE A 251 27.65 18.47 -7.95
C PHE A 251 27.58 17.32 -8.96
N ARG A 252 27.75 16.07 -8.52
CA ARG A 252 27.52 14.86 -9.35
C ARG A 252 26.05 14.74 -9.76
N ASP A 253 25.15 15.11 -8.85
CA ASP A 253 23.71 14.90 -9.03
C ASP A 253 23.06 16.04 -9.86
N ALA A 254 23.62 17.24 -9.85
CA ALA A 254 23.17 18.36 -10.70
C ALA A 254 23.42 18.13 -12.21
N ALA A 255 24.35 17.24 -12.58
CA ALA A 255 24.67 16.90 -13.97
C ALA A 255 23.82 15.74 -14.53
N LYS A 256 23.01 15.07 -13.70
CA LYS A 256 21.99 14.13 -14.14
C LYS A 256 20.66 14.87 -14.15
N THR A 257 20.18 15.25 -15.34
CA THR A 257 18.74 15.22 -15.58
C THR A 257 18.25 13.83 -15.13
N GLU A 258 17.44 13.78 -14.07
CA GLU A 258 16.86 12.54 -13.57
C GLU A 258 16.16 11.82 -14.72
N GLY A 259 16.66 10.64 -15.07
CA GLY A 259 15.86 9.68 -15.82
C GLY A 259 14.76 9.21 -14.89
N LEU A 260 13.51 9.50 -15.24
CA LEU A 260 12.35 8.88 -14.60
C LEU A 260 12.48 7.36 -14.73
N THR A 261 12.73 6.68 -13.62
CA THR A 261 12.63 5.22 -13.54
C THR A 261 11.24 4.83 -13.07
N TYR A 262 10.82 3.60 -13.39
CA TYR A 262 9.54 3.08 -12.92
C TYR A 262 9.46 3.01 -11.39
N ALA A 263 10.60 2.74 -10.73
CA ALA A 263 10.73 2.79 -9.27
C ALA A 263 10.55 4.20 -8.70
N THR A 264 11.16 5.22 -9.31
CA THR A 264 10.96 6.64 -8.91
C THR A 264 9.57 7.16 -9.23
N ALA A 265 8.85 6.52 -10.16
CA ALA A 265 7.42 6.75 -10.38
C ALA A 265 6.54 6.04 -9.33
N GLY A 266 7.13 5.34 -8.36
CA GLY A 266 6.46 4.68 -7.25
C GLY A 266 6.04 3.23 -7.54
N VAL A 267 6.69 2.54 -8.49
CA VAL A 267 6.39 1.15 -8.84
C VAL A 267 7.55 0.20 -8.56
N SER A 268 7.36 -0.81 -7.71
CA SER A 268 8.38 -1.80 -7.36
C SER A 268 8.19 -3.15 -8.04
N VAL A 269 9.14 -3.54 -8.91
CA VAL A 269 9.16 -4.88 -9.54
C VAL A 269 9.49 -5.98 -8.51
N ASP A 270 10.36 -5.68 -7.54
CA ASP A 270 10.78 -6.65 -6.52
C ASP A 270 9.63 -7.01 -5.55
N ASN A 271 8.78 -6.04 -5.21
CA ASN A 271 7.58 -6.30 -4.42
C ASN A 271 6.59 -7.21 -5.16
N GLY A 272 6.49 -7.06 -6.48
CA GLY A 272 5.72 -7.96 -7.34
C GLY A 272 6.24 -9.40 -7.27
N ASN A 273 7.55 -9.60 -7.36
CA ASN A 273 8.17 -10.93 -7.24
C ASN A 273 7.94 -11.57 -5.87
N LEU A 274 8.07 -10.78 -4.79
CA LEU A 274 7.84 -11.27 -3.42
C LEU A 274 6.36 -11.65 -3.19
N LEU A 275 5.42 -10.88 -3.75
CA LEU A 275 4.01 -11.23 -3.73
C LEU A 275 3.75 -12.57 -4.43
N VAL A 276 4.34 -12.78 -5.61
CA VAL A 276 4.20 -14.04 -6.37
C VAL A 276 4.66 -15.23 -5.53
N GLU A 277 5.81 -15.16 -4.84
CA GLU A 277 6.25 -16.24 -3.95
C GLU A 277 5.26 -16.54 -2.81
N ASN A 278 4.67 -15.50 -2.22
CA ASN A 278 3.72 -15.65 -1.10
C ASN A 278 2.39 -16.30 -1.52
N ILE A 279 1.92 -16.04 -2.74
CA ILE A 279 0.60 -16.52 -3.20
C ILE A 279 0.68 -17.86 -3.94
N LYS A 280 1.87 -18.29 -4.40
CA LYS A 280 2.07 -19.54 -5.17
C LYS A 280 1.34 -20.74 -4.59
N ALA A 281 1.44 -20.98 -3.29
CA ALA A 281 0.80 -22.12 -2.64
C ALA A 281 -0.74 -22.02 -2.65
N MET A 282 -1.27 -20.81 -2.51
CA MET A 282 -2.72 -20.55 -2.54
C MET A 282 -3.27 -20.77 -3.94
N VAL A 283 -2.60 -20.24 -4.96
CA VAL A 283 -3.00 -20.43 -6.37
C VAL A 283 -2.94 -21.91 -6.75
N LYS A 284 -1.85 -22.61 -6.40
CA LYS A 284 -1.69 -24.04 -6.65
C LYS A 284 -2.77 -24.90 -5.98
N SER A 285 -3.38 -24.43 -4.89
CA SER A 285 -4.49 -25.13 -4.22
C SER A 285 -5.78 -25.16 -5.05
N THR A 286 -5.88 -24.35 -6.11
CA THR A 286 -7.04 -24.29 -7.02
C THR A 286 -6.93 -25.25 -8.22
N LYS A 287 -5.83 -26.01 -8.32
CA LYS A 287 -5.59 -26.93 -9.44
C LYS A 287 -6.76 -27.88 -9.67
N ARG A 288 -7.03 -28.16 -10.95
CA ARG A 288 -8.07 -29.08 -11.40
C ARG A 288 -7.65 -29.78 -12.70
N PRO A 289 -8.31 -30.86 -13.12
CA PRO A 289 -8.10 -31.42 -14.46
C PRO A 289 -8.19 -30.32 -15.52
N GLY A 290 -7.16 -30.23 -16.37
CA GLY A 290 -7.00 -29.19 -17.37
C GLY A 290 -6.05 -28.05 -16.99
N ALA A 291 -5.77 -27.79 -15.71
CA ALA A 291 -4.85 -26.73 -15.29
C ALA A 291 -4.16 -26.99 -13.94
N ASP A 292 -2.82 -26.96 -13.94
CA ASP A 292 -2.00 -27.17 -12.75
C ASP A 292 -1.90 -25.94 -11.82
N SER A 293 -2.36 -24.78 -12.30
CA SER A 293 -2.37 -23.50 -11.55
C SER A 293 -0.96 -23.07 -11.09
N ASP A 294 0.05 -23.32 -11.93
CA ASP A 294 1.39 -22.78 -11.73
C ASP A 294 1.47 -21.35 -12.28
N ILE A 295 1.95 -20.42 -11.45
CA ILE A 295 2.08 -18.99 -11.78
C ILE A 295 3.55 -18.58 -12.00
N GLY A 296 3.76 -17.51 -12.76
CA GLY A 296 5.10 -16.99 -13.13
C GLY A 296 5.48 -17.17 -14.61
N GLY A 297 4.59 -17.76 -15.42
CA GLY A 297 4.69 -17.80 -16.88
C GLY A 297 3.95 -16.64 -17.55
N PHE A 298 4.01 -16.57 -18.89
CA PHE A 298 3.37 -15.51 -19.69
C PHE A 298 1.84 -15.52 -19.71
N GLY A 299 1.21 -16.63 -19.29
CA GLY A 299 -0.23 -16.76 -19.27
C GLY A 299 -0.68 -18.12 -18.75
N GLY A 300 -1.93 -18.17 -18.27
CA GLY A 300 -2.57 -19.39 -17.83
C GLY A 300 -2.98 -20.27 -19.01
N ILE A 301 -2.74 -21.57 -18.90
CA ILE A 301 -3.10 -22.57 -19.92
C ILE A 301 -4.16 -23.50 -19.34
N PHE A 302 -5.16 -23.84 -20.16
CA PHE A 302 -6.18 -24.82 -19.81
C PHE A 302 -6.39 -25.84 -20.93
N ASP A 303 -6.21 -27.12 -20.63
CA ASP A 303 -6.46 -28.24 -21.54
C ASP A 303 -7.90 -28.77 -21.38
N LEU A 304 -8.74 -28.44 -22.35
CA LEU A 304 -10.14 -28.91 -22.41
C LEU A 304 -10.25 -30.43 -22.47
N SER A 305 -9.36 -31.09 -23.21
CA SER A 305 -9.43 -32.55 -23.39
C SER A 305 -9.06 -33.26 -22.09
N ALA A 306 -8.02 -32.78 -21.39
CA ALA A 306 -7.65 -33.28 -20.07
C ALA A 306 -8.73 -33.01 -19.00
N ALA A 307 -9.54 -31.96 -19.17
CA ALA A 307 -10.69 -31.67 -18.34
C ALA A 307 -11.96 -32.49 -18.69
N GLY A 308 -11.89 -33.35 -19.72
CA GLY A 308 -12.99 -34.24 -20.13
C GLY A 308 -13.95 -33.64 -21.17
N TYR A 309 -13.61 -32.50 -21.76
CA TYR A 309 -14.43 -31.84 -22.79
C TYR A 309 -14.04 -32.27 -24.19
N LYS A 310 -15.04 -32.47 -25.06
CA LYS A 310 -14.84 -32.70 -26.48
C LYS A 310 -14.81 -31.37 -27.22
N THR A 311 -13.70 -31.07 -27.89
CA THR A 311 -13.43 -29.75 -28.47
C THR A 311 -14.38 -29.34 -29.59
N ASP A 312 -15.00 -30.29 -30.29
CA ASP A 312 -15.97 -30.07 -31.37
C ASP A 312 -17.39 -29.73 -30.87
N GLU A 313 -17.75 -30.20 -29.68
CA GLU A 313 -19.07 -30.01 -29.06
C GLU A 313 -19.10 -28.91 -27.98
N THR A 314 -17.93 -28.41 -27.57
CA THR A 314 -17.77 -27.45 -26.46
C THR A 314 -17.73 -26.00 -26.96
N LEU A 315 -18.50 -25.13 -26.29
CA LEU A 315 -18.41 -23.67 -26.38
C LEU A 315 -17.76 -23.11 -25.13
N LEU A 316 -16.99 -22.04 -25.30
CA LEU A 316 -16.44 -21.28 -24.18
C LEU A 316 -17.32 -20.06 -23.90
N VAL A 317 -17.56 -19.81 -22.62
CA VAL A 317 -18.29 -18.64 -22.13
C VAL A 317 -17.34 -17.87 -21.24
N ALA A 318 -17.25 -16.56 -21.44
CA ALA A 318 -16.40 -15.68 -20.64
C ALA A 318 -17.25 -14.60 -19.98
N ALA A 319 -16.91 -14.25 -18.74
CA ALA A 319 -17.49 -13.15 -17.98
C ALA A 319 -16.35 -12.36 -17.35
N THR A 320 -16.48 -11.04 -17.33
CA THR A 320 -15.60 -10.13 -16.61
C THR A 320 -16.44 -9.20 -15.75
N ASP A 321 -16.09 -9.09 -14.48
CA ASP A 321 -16.78 -8.24 -13.52
C ASP A 321 -15.87 -7.92 -12.33
N GLY A 322 -16.18 -6.81 -11.65
CA GLY A 322 -15.50 -6.33 -10.45
C GLY A 322 -16.33 -6.51 -9.18
N VAL A 323 -15.73 -6.18 -8.03
CA VAL A 323 -16.42 -6.18 -6.73
C VAL A 323 -17.29 -4.93 -6.55
N GLY A 324 -16.85 -3.79 -7.10
CA GLY A 324 -17.53 -2.50 -6.97
C GLY A 324 -17.32 -1.85 -5.60
N THR A 325 -18.27 -0.99 -5.19
CA THR A 325 -18.07 -0.09 -4.04
C THR A 325 -18.06 -0.77 -2.67
N LYS A 326 -18.29 -2.09 -2.60
CA LYS A 326 -18.03 -2.92 -1.41
C LYS A 326 -16.56 -2.88 -0.99
N LEU A 327 -15.63 -2.71 -1.94
CA LEU A 327 -14.19 -2.56 -1.67
C LEU A 327 -13.88 -1.41 -0.71
N ARG A 328 -14.68 -0.33 -0.73
CA ARG A 328 -14.49 0.80 0.19
C ARG A 328 -14.70 0.39 1.66
N ILE A 329 -15.65 -0.49 1.93
CA ILE A 329 -15.90 -0.96 3.31
C ILE A 329 -14.78 -1.89 3.76
N ALA A 330 -14.33 -2.78 2.87
CA ALA A 330 -13.17 -3.65 3.10
C ALA A 330 -11.91 -2.85 3.42
N GLN A 331 -11.64 -1.77 2.67
CA GLN A 331 -10.53 -0.85 2.90
C GLN A 331 -10.64 -0.10 4.24
N ILE A 332 -11.83 0.40 4.60
CA ILE A 332 -12.04 1.11 5.87
C ILE A 332 -11.83 0.19 7.08
N LEU A 333 -12.26 -1.08 6.99
CA LEU A 333 -12.17 -2.05 8.08
C LEU A 333 -10.87 -2.87 8.07
N ASN A 334 -10.02 -2.71 7.05
CA ASN A 334 -8.82 -3.51 6.83
C ASN A 334 -9.12 -5.03 6.77
N ILE A 335 -10.18 -5.42 6.07
CA ILE A 335 -10.62 -6.81 5.86
C ILE A 335 -10.62 -7.10 4.36
N HIS A 336 -9.63 -7.87 3.88
CA HIS A 336 -9.37 -8.04 2.44
C HIS A 336 -9.54 -9.47 1.93
N ASP A 337 -9.64 -10.45 2.81
CA ASP A 337 -9.66 -11.87 2.47
C ASP A 337 -11.04 -12.42 2.05
N THR A 338 -12.09 -11.62 2.21
CA THR A 338 -13.46 -11.98 1.79
C THR A 338 -13.83 -11.41 0.42
N VAL A 339 -13.34 -10.22 0.06
CA VAL A 339 -13.74 -9.55 -1.20
C VAL A 339 -13.16 -10.22 -2.45
N GLY A 340 -12.11 -11.05 -2.31
CA GLY A 340 -11.68 -11.93 -3.40
C GLY A 340 -12.71 -13.02 -3.74
N ILE A 341 -13.49 -13.49 -2.76
CA ILE A 341 -14.60 -14.43 -2.98
C ILE A 341 -15.73 -13.73 -3.73
N ASP A 342 -16.05 -12.49 -3.33
CA ASP A 342 -17.03 -11.65 -4.05
C ASP A 342 -16.65 -11.49 -5.53
N LEU A 343 -15.37 -11.21 -5.81
CA LEU A 343 -14.88 -11.05 -7.19
C LEU A 343 -15.13 -12.31 -8.03
N VAL A 344 -14.79 -13.48 -7.48
CA VAL A 344 -15.02 -14.75 -8.18
C VAL A 344 -16.51 -14.99 -8.36
N ALA A 345 -17.31 -14.80 -7.31
CA ALA A 345 -18.73 -15.06 -7.32
C ALA A 345 -19.49 -14.27 -8.39
N MET A 346 -19.18 -12.97 -8.55
CA MET A 346 -19.80 -12.11 -9.57
C MET A 346 -19.62 -12.68 -10.98
N ASN A 347 -18.43 -13.18 -11.29
CA ASN A 347 -18.12 -13.73 -12.59
C ASN A 347 -18.66 -15.15 -12.81
N VAL A 348 -18.44 -16.06 -11.86
CA VAL A 348 -18.77 -17.49 -12.05
C VAL A 348 -20.27 -17.76 -11.97
N ASN A 349 -21.02 -16.96 -11.20
CA ASN A 349 -22.48 -17.06 -11.18
C ASN A 349 -23.09 -16.58 -12.51
N ASP A 350 -22.47 -15.62 -13.21
CA ASP A 350 -22.91 -15.19 -14.54
C ASP A 350 -22.61 -16.24 -15.61
N LEU A 351 -21.54 -17.03 -15.45
CA LEU A 351 -21.26 -18.17 -16.33
C LEU A 351 -22.31 -19.28 -16.17
N VAL A 352 -22.63 -19.65 -14.92
CA VAL A 352 -23.55 -20.78 -14.68
C VAL A 352 -24.97 -20.47 -15.15
N VAL A 353 -25.34 -19.19 -15.23
CA VAL A 353 -26.62 -18.74 -15.83
C VAL A 353 -26.78 -19.20 -17.29
N GLN A 354 -25.68 -19.32 -18.04
CA GLN A 354 -25.68 -19.84 -19.41
C GLN A 354 -25.49 -21.36 -19.48
N GLY A 355 -25.51 -22.05 -18.34
CA GLY A 355 -25.26 -23.49 -18.23
C GLY A 355 -23.78 -23.87 -18.28
N ALA A 356 -22.87 -22.90 -18.22
CA ALA A 356 -21.43 -23.15 -18.31
C ALA A 356 -20.82 -23.55 -16.96
N GLU A 357 -19.98 -24.58 -16.97
CA GLU A 357 -19.10 -24.93 -15.86
C GLU A 357 -17.87 -24.00 -15.87
N PRO A 358 -17.58 -23.23 -14.82
CA PRO A 358 -16.37 -22.43 -14.71
C PRO A 358 -15.11 -23.32 -14.73
N LEU A 359 -14.16 -23.00 -15.61
CA LEU A 359 -12.92 -23.76 -15.79
C LEU A 359 -11.72 -23.04 -15.21
N LEU A 360 -11.54 -21.78 -15.57
CA LEU A 360 -10.40 -20.97 -15.15
C LEU A 360 -10.82 -19.54 -14.77
N PHE A 361 -9.99 -18.91 -13.96
CA PHE A 361 -10.13 -17.55 -13.48
C PHE A 361 -8.81 -16.80 -13.60
N VAL A 362 -8.88 -15.51 -13.93
CA VAL A 362 -7.76 -14.57 -13.92
C VAL A 362 -8.20 -13.29 -13.23
N ASP A 363 -7.38 -12.74 -12.34
CA ASP A 363 -7.65 -11.48 -11.65
C ASP A 363 -6.72 -10.34 -12.08
N TYR A 364 -7.19 -9.12 -11.87
CA TYR A 364 -6.42 -7.88 -12.03
C TYR A 364 -6.59 -7.05 -10.76
N PHE A 365 -5.49 -6.78 -10.06
CA PHE A 365 -5.45 -6.02 -8.83
C PHE A 365 -4.66 -4.72 -9.03
N ALA A 366 -5.31 -3.56 -8.90
CA ALA A 366 -4.67 -2.25 -9.07
C ALA A 366 -4.70 -1.47 -7.75
N ILE A 367 -3.55 -0.97 -7.29
CA ILE A 367 -3.40 -0.30 -6.00
C ILE A 367 -2.51 0.93 -6.10
N GLY A 368 -2.76 1.96 -5.28
CA GLY A 368 -1.92 3.18 -5.28
C GLY A 368 -0.47 2.91 -4.87
N LYS A 369 -0.28 2.18 -3.78
CA LYS A 369 1.01 1.67 -3.31
C LYS A 369 0.85 0.23 -2.86
N LEU A 370 1.68 -0.67 -3.35
CA LEU A 370 1.56 -2.10 -3.10
C LEU A 370 1.88 -2.43 -1.64
N ASP A 371 0.87 -2.91 -0.93
CA ASP A 371 1.01 -3.60 0.34
C ASP A 371 0.85 -5.12 0.11
N ILE A 372 1.93 -5.86 0.41
CA ILE A 372 2.01 -7.30 0.16
C ILE A 372 0.97 -8.07 0.97
N ASN A 373 0.66 -7.65 2.20
CA ASN A 373 -0.30 -8.34 3.05
C ASN A 373 -1.73 -8.13 2.55
N ILE A 374 -2.06 -6.91 2.12
CA ILE A 374 -3.37 -6.61 1.53
C ILE A 374 -3.56 -7.44 0.25
N ALA A 375 -2.58 -7.41 -0.66
CA ALA A 375 -2.64 -8.15 -1.91
C ALA A 375 -2.69 -9.68 -1.68
N ALA A 376 -1.88 -10.22 -0.77
CA ALA A 376 -1.90 -11.65 -0.45
C ALA A 376 -3.23 -12.09 0.19
N ASN A 377 -3.81 -11.29 1.07
CA ASN A 377 -5.12 -11.56 1.65
C ASN A 377 -6.21 -11.54 0.58
N PHE A 378 -6.17 -10.56 -0.34
CA PHE A 378 -7.10 -10.52 -1.47
C PHE A 378 -6.99 -11.78 -2.34
N VAL A 379 -5.78 -12.16 -2.76
CA VAL A 379 -5.54 -13.36 -3.57
C VAL A 379 -5.96 -14.64 -2.84
N LYS A 380 -5.78 -14.71 -1.51
CA LYS A 380 -6.32 -15.81 -0.69
C LYS A 380 -7.83 -15.92 -0.88
N GLY A 381 -8.56 -14.80 -0.82
CA GLY A 381 -10.00 -14.76 -1.07
C GLY A 381 -10.38 -15.23 -2.48
N VAL A 382 -9.62 -14.80 -3.50
CA VAL A 382 -9.84 -15.26 -4.89
C VAL A 382 -9.63 -16.77 -5.00
N ALA A 383 -8.53 -17.30 -4.44
CA ALA A 383 -8.27 -18.73 -4.44
C ALA A 383 -9.35 -19.53 -3.68
N ASP A 384 -9.84 -19.01 -2.56
CA ASP A 384 -10.95 -19.59 -1.80
C ASP A 384 -12.25 -19.60 -2.63
N GLY A 385 -12.56 -18.51 -3.33
CA GLY A 385 -13.68 -18.42 -4.27
C GLY A 385 -13.56 -19.42 -5.43
N CYS A 386 -12.38 -19.53 -6.05
CA CYS A 386 -12.13 -20.48 -7.13
C CYS A 386 -12.33 -21.93 -6.69
N LYS A 387 -11.88 -22.30 -5.48
CA LYS A 387 -12.12 -23.63 -4.90
C LYS A 387 -13.61 -23.88 -4.65
N LEU A 388 -14.36 -22.87 -4.19
CA LEU A 388 -15.81 -22.98 -4.00
C LEU A 388 -16.52 -23.19 -5.35
N ALA A 389 -16.14 -22.44 -6.38
CA ALA A 389 -16.69 -22.56 -7.74
C ALA A 389 -16.25 -23.84 -8.48
N GLY A 390 -15.08 -24.38 -8.14
CA GLY A 390 -14.46 -25.50 -8.85
C GLY A 390 -13.65 -25.10 -10.08
N CYS A 391 -13.16 -23.87 -10.17
CA CYS A 391 -12.26 -23.42 -11.25
C CYS A 391 -10.81 -23.25 -10.77
N ALA A 392 -9.87 -23.24 -11.71
CA ALA A 392 -8.46 -22.95 -11.46
C ALA A 392 -8.18 -21.45 -11.54
N LEU A 393 -7.45 -20.90 -10.59
CA LEU A 393 -6.83 -19.57 -10.71
C LEU A 393 -5.55 -19.76 -11.54
N VAL A 394 -5.56 -19.34 -12.80
CA VAL A 394 -4.49 -19.66 -13.76
C VAL A 394 -3.53 -18.50 -14.02
N GLY A 395 -3.81 -17.33 -13.48
CA GLY A 395 -2.97 -16.16 -13.59
C GLY A 395 -3.64 -14.94 -12.96
N GLY A 396 -2.91 -13.85 -12.94
CA GLY A 396 -3.40 -12.55 -12.51
C GLY A 396 -2.32 -11.50 -12.71
N GLU A 397 -2.68 -10.24 -12.52
CA GLU A 397 -1.75 -9.12 -12.65
C GLU A 397 -1.92 -8.15 -11.48
N THR A 398 -0.81 -7.64 -10.96
CA THR A 398 -0.79 -6.70 -9.84
C THR A 398 -0.11 -5.41 -10.28
N SER A 399 -0.87 -4.33 -10.38
CA SER A 399 -0.41 -3.03 -10.84
C SER A 399 -0.34 -2.02 -9.70
N GLU A 400 0.86 -1.52 -9.42
CA GLU A 400 1.05 -0.33 -8.58
C GLU A 400 0.87 0.91 -9.46
N MET A 401 -0.13 1.73 -9.18
CA MET A 401 -0.54 2.88 -9.99
C MET A 401 -0.64 4.16 -9.14
N PRO A 402 0.49 4.64 -8.59
CA PRO A 402 0.53 5.88 -7.82
C PRO A 402 0.08 7.06 -8.69
N GLY A 403 -0.70 7.96 -8.10
CA GLY A 403 -1.32 9.09 -8.81
C GLY A 403 -2.63 8.75 -9.53
N MET A 404 -2.97 7.47 -9.74
CA MET A 404 -4.32 7.05 -10.13
C MET A 404 -5.17 6.69 -8.89
N TYR A 405 -4.57 5.94 -7.95
CA TYR A 405 -5.20 5.60 -6.68
C TYR A 405 -4.44 6.23 -5.52
N GLU A 406 -5.18 6.73 -4.54
CA GLU A 406 -4.61 7.17 -3.25
C GLU A 406 -3.98 5.98 -2.49
N PRO A 407 -2.98 6.22 -1.64
CA PRO A 407 -2.43 5.18 -0.76
C PRO A 407 -3.53 4.45 0.03
N GLY A 408 -3.48 3.11 0.03
CA GLY A 408 -4.47 2.26 0.69
C GLY A 408 -5.77 2.03 -0.10
N HIS A 409 -5.99 2.72 -1.22
CA HIS A 409 -7.09 2.40 -2.14
C HIS A 409 -6.61 1.45 -3.24
N TYR A 410 -7.46 0.45 -3.52
CA TYR A 410 -7.29 -0.47 -4.63
C TYR A 410 -8.63 -0.73 -5.33
N ASP A 411 -8.54 -1.16 -6.58
CA ASP A 411 -9.66 -1.69 -7.38
C ASP A 411 -9.29 -3.05 -7.96
N THR A 412 -10.31 -3.86 -8.27
CA THR A 412 -10.11 -5.25 -8.69
C THR A 412 -11.08 -5.63 -9.80
N ASN A 413 -10.57 -6.32 -10.81
CA ASN A 413 -11.37 -6.96 -11.84
C ASN A 413 -11.05 -8.45 -11.93
N GLY A 414 -12.01 -9.26 -12.32
CA GLY A 414 -11.90 -10.68 -12.51
C GLY A 414 -12.37 -11.07 -13.90
N THR A 415 -11.88 -12.20 -14.38
CA THR A 415 -12.37 -12.82 -15.61
C THR A 415 -12.47 -14.31 -15.39
N ALA A 416 -13.67 -14.85 -15.53
CA ALA A 416 -13.90 -16.28 -15.53
C ALA A 416 -14.14 -16.77 -16.96
N VAL A 417 -13.58 -17.94 -17.30
CA VAL A 417 -13.91 -18.68 -18.52
C VAL A 417 -14.44 -20.04 -18.14
N GLY A 418 -15.59 -20.38 -18.68
CA GLY A 418 -16.27 -21.65 -18.49
C GLY A 418 -16.55 -22.36 -19.81
N ALA A 419 -17.05 -23.59 -19.72
CA ALA A 419 -17.41 -24.42 -20.86
C ALA A 419 -18.84 -24.92 -20.77
N VAL A 420 -19.51 -24.96 -21.91
CA VAL A 420 -20.87 -25.50 -22.06
C VAL A 420 -20.96 -26.30 -23.36
N ASN A 421 -21.73 -27.37 -23.35
CA ASN A 421 -22.02 -28.09 -24.59
C ASN A 421 -22.92 -27.24 -25.49
N ARG A 422 -22.63 -27.20 -26.79
CA ARG A 422 -23.34 -26.36 -27.78
C ARG A 422 -24.87 -26.49 -27.73
N ASN A 423 -25.38 -27.67 -27.42
CA ASN A 423 -26.82 -27.96 -27.38
C ASN A 423 -27.46 -27.79 -25.99
N LYS A 424 -26.71 -27.25 -25.01
CA LYS A 424 -27.11 -27.12 -23.60
C LYS A 424 -27.01 -25.68 -23.07
N VAL A 425 -26.80 -24.70 -23.96
CA VAL A 425 -26.73 -23.30 -23.59
C VAL A 425 -28.08 -22.83 -23.04
N LEU A 426 -28.07 -22.29 -21.83
CA LEU A 426 -29.23 -21.65 -21.21
C LEU A 426 -29.25 -20.14 -21.56
N PRO A 427 -30.43 -19.49 -21.55
CA PRO A 427 -31.77 -20.06 -21.35
C PRO A 427 -32.34 -20.75 -22.59
N LEU A 428 -33.14 -21.80 -22.36
CA LEU A 428 -33.93 -22.53 -23.36
C LEU A 428 -35.28 -21.82 -23.61
N VAL A 429 -35.22 -20.60 -24.11
CA VAL A 429 -36.38 -19.69 -24.24
C VAL A 429 -37.55 -20.28 -25.05
N ASP A 430 -37.25 -21.11 -26.06
CA ASP A 430 -38.27 -21.75 -26.90
C ASP A 430 -39.06 -22.85 -26.18
N GLN A 431 -38.56 -23.32 -25.03
CA GLN A 431 -39.19 -24.35 -24.21
C GLN A 431 -39.99 -23.78 -23.04
N MET A 432 -39.91 -22.47 -22.80
CA MET A 432 -40.62 -21.80 -21.71
C MET A 432 -42.08 -21.56 -22.08
N ALA A 433 -42.97 -21.76 -21.11
CA ALA A 433 -44.41 -21.60 -21.25
C ALA A 433 -45.04 -20.96 -20.00
N VAL A 434 -46.28 -20.49 -20.16
CA VAL A 434 -47.10 -20.04 -19.02
C VAL A 434 -47.29 -21.19 -18.04
N GLY A 435 -47.07 -20.92 -16.75
CA GLY A 435 -47.17 -21.89 -15.67
C GLY A 435 -45.86 -22.62 -15.33
N ASP A 436 -44.76 -22.33 -16.04
CA ASP A 436 -43.42 -22.73 -15.58
C ASP A 436 -43.09 -22.02 -14.26
N VAL A 437 -42.37 -22.70 -13.38
CA VAL A 437 -42.16 -22.30 -11.99
C VAL A 437 -40.82 -21.57 -11.83
N LEU A 438 -40.81 -20.58 -10.93
CA LEU A 438 -39.64 -19.84 -10.49
C LEU A 438 -39.24 -20.33 -9.09
N LEU A 439 -38.03 -20.87 -8.96
CA LEU A 439 -37.41 -21.15 -7.67
C LEU A 439 -36.37 -20.10 -7.34
N GLY A 440 -36.43 -19.49 -6.16
CA GLY A 440 -35.43 -18.57 -5.65
C GLY A 440 -34.44 -19.27 -4.73
N LEU A 441 -33.15 -19.04 -4.92
CA LEU A 441 -32.08 -19.52 -4.03
C LEU A 441 -31.64 -18.40 -3.09
N LYS A 442 -31.55 -18.74 -1.81
CA LYS A 442 -31.21 -17.78 -0.74
C LYS A 442 -29.84 -17.13 -0.97
N SER A 443 -29.78 -15.80 -0.82
CA SER A 443 -28.52 -15.04 -0.70
C SER A 443 -28.00 -15.01 0.74
N ASP A 444 -26.67 -14.92 0.89
CA ASP A 444 -26.03 -14.78 2.21
C ASP A 444 -26.05 -13.33 2.74
N GLY A 445 -26.57 -12.37 1.96
CA GLY A 445 -26.66 -10.96 2.33
C GLY A 445 -26.82 -10.05 1.11
N VAL A 446 -26.22 -8.86 1.19
CA VAL A 446 -26.28 -7.83 0.12
C VAL A 446 -25.51 -8.25 -1.14
N HIS A 447 -24.63 -9.26 -1.03
CA HIS A 447 -23.69 -9.68 -2.08
C HIS A 447 -22.71 -8.56 -2.45
N SER A 448 -22.59 -8.21 -3.74
CA SER A 448 -21.65 -7.19 -4.23
C SER A 448 -22.33 -6.00 -4.94
N ASN A 449 -23.66 -5.86 -4.80
CA ASN A 449 -24.45 -4.82 -5.50
C ASN A 449 -25.17 -3.88 -4.53
N GLY A 450 -25.46 -2.65 -4.97
CA GLY A 450 -26.17 -1.65 -4.15
C GLY A 450 -25.31 -0.95 -3.08
N PHE A 451 -24.00 -1.25 -3.00
CA PHE A 451 -23.12 -0.73 -1.95
C PHE A 451 -22.94 0.80 -1.96
N SER A 452 -23.16 1.46 -3.10
CA SER A 452 -23.16 2.93 -3.15
C SER A 452 -24.33 3.51 -2.33
N LEU A 453 -25.52 2.89 -2.41
CA LEU A 453 -26.67 3.26 -1.59
C LEU A 453 -26.45 2.89 -0.14
N VAL A 454 -25.97 1.67 0.14
CA VAL A 454 -25.63 1.22 1.51
C VAL A 454 -24.69 2.20 2.20
N ARG A 455 -23.56 2.55 1.56
CA ARG A 455 -22.60 3.51 2.11
C ARG A 455 -23.24 4.87 2.38
N LYS A 456 -24.13 5.33 1.49
CA LYS A 456 -24.83 6.60 1.67
C LYS A 456 -25.80 6.56 2.86
N ILE A 457 -26.49 5.45 3.08
CA ILE A 457 -27.36 5.24 4.23
C ILE A 457 -26.53 5.30 5.52
N ILE A 458 -25.45 4.53 5.61
CA ILE A 458 -24.57 4.51 6.79
C ILE A 458 -24.04 5.90 7.11
N GLU A 459 -23.51 6.62 6.11
CA GLU A 459 -23.00 7.98 6.27
C GLU A 459 -24.08 8.99 6.70
N THR A 460 -25.23 9.00 6.01
CA THR A 460 -26.27 10.01 6.21
C THR A 460 -26.92 9.91 7.59
N TYR A 461 -27.07 8.69 8.11
CA TYR A 461 -27.69 8.44 9.40
C TYR A 461 -26.68 8.29 10.54
N GLY A 462 -25.40 8.59 10.30
CA GLY A 462 -24.37 8.72 11.34
C GLY A 462 -23.91 7.40 11.97
N PHE A 463 -24.06 6.28 11.27
CA PHE A 463 -23.57 4.98 11.71
C PHE A 463 -22.08 4.79 11.36
N SER A 464 -21.35 4.09 12.22
CA SER A 464 -20.03 3.54 11.93
C SER A 464 -20.13 2.07 11.53
N TYR A 465 -19.22 1.60 10.68
CA TYR A 465 -19.12 0.17 10.34
C TYR A 465 -18.76 -0.71 11.55
N THR A 466 -18.22 -0.15 12.62
CA THR A 466 -17.91 -0.87 13.86
C THR A 466 -19.09 -0.95 14.83
N ASP A 467 -20.19 -0.24 14.55
CA ASP A 467 -21.38 -0.30 15.41
C ASP A 467 -22.05 -1.66 15.32
N VAL A 468 -22.78 -2.02 16.38
CA VAL A 468 -23.61 -3.23 16.41
C VAL A 468 -24.64 -3.16 15.28
N ALA A 469 -24.77 -4.24 14.50
CA ALA A 469 -25.74 -4.30 13.42
C ALA A 469 -27.17 -4.31 13.99
N PRO A 470 -28.04 -3.32 13.68
CA PRO A 470 -29.39 -3.25 14.23
C PRO A 470 -30.26 -4.47 13.88
N TRP A 471 -30.00 -5.11 12.74
CA TRP A 471 -30.67 -6.32 12.27
C TRP A 471 -30.06 -7.62 12.82
N LYS A 472 -28.89 -7.55 13.49
CA LYS A 472 -28.17 -8.72 14.00
C LYS A 472 -27.26 -8.36 15.18
N PRO A 473 -27.81 -8.30 16.41
CA PRO A 473 -27.13 -7.76 17.59
C PRO A 473 -25.80 -8.42 17.97
N GLU A 474 -25.54 -9.65 17.54
CA GLU A 474 -24.31 -10.40 17.76
C GLU A 474 -23.16 -10.03 16.80
N SER A 475 -23.41 -9.16 15.83
CA SER A 475 -22.45 -8.76 14.80
C SER A 475 -22.33 -7.24 14.69
N THR A 476 -21.44 -6.77 13.81
CA THR A 476 -21.26 -5.36 13.50
C THR A 476 -21.74 -5.07 12.09
N ILE A 477 -22.16 -3.82 11.81
CA ILE A 477 -22.59 -3.38 10.48
C ILE A 477 -21.57 -3.78 9.40
N GLY A 478 -20.28 -3.51 9.64
CA GLY A 478 -19.20 -3.81 8.72
C GLY A 478 -19.04 -5.29 8.41
N LYS A 479 -19.08 -6.16 9.44
CA LYS A 479 -19.00 -7.62 9.27
C LYS A 479 -20.17 -8.17 8.46
N GLU A 480 -21.40 -7.73 8.72
CA GLU A 480 -22.57 -8.18 7.96
C GLU A 480 -22.55 -7.68 6.51
N LEU A 481 -22.06 -6.46 6.28
CA LEU A 481 -21.87 -5.91 4.93
C LEU A 481 -20.74 -6.58 4.15
N LEU A 482 -19.75 -7.15 4.84
CA LEU A 482 -18.62 -7.88 4.23
C LEU A 482 -18.84 -9.40 4.17
N VAL A 483 -20.04 -9.90 4.48
CA VAL A 483 -20.39 -11.30 4.19
C VAL A 483 -20.19 -11.56 2.69
N PRO A 484 -19.40 -12.58 2.30
CA PRO A 484 -19.12 -12.86 0.91
C PRO A 484 -20.38 -13.19 0.10
N THR A 485 -20.32 -12.89 -1.18
CA THR A 485 -21.33 -13.31 -2.16
C THR A 485 -21.35 -14.82 -2.28
N ARG A 486 -22.56 -15.39 -2.26
CA ARG A 486 -22.76 -16.84 -2.37
C ARG A 486 -22.42 -17.32 -3.79
N ILE A 487 -21.68 -18.42 -3.89
CA ILE A 487 -21.35 -19.07 -5.17
C ILE A 487 -22.28 -20.26 -5.37
N TYR A 488 -23.09 -20.24 -6.43
CA TYR A 488 -24.15 -21.24 -6.70
C TYR A 488 -23.73 -22.34 -7.69
N VAL A 489 -22.49 -22.30 -8.17
CA VAL A 489 -22.01 -23.08 -9.32
C VAL A 489 -22.22 -24.58 -9.11
N LYS A 490 -21.56 -25.17 -8.10
CA LYS A 490 -21.55 -26.63 -7.91
C LYS A 490 -22.95 -27.20 -7.68
N GLN A 491 -23.79 -26.43 -6.99
CA GLN A 491 -25.16 -26.79 -6.64
C GLN A 491 -26.05 -26.81 -7.89
N LEU A 492 -25.85 -25.86 -8.82
CA LEU A 492 -26.63 -25.76 -10.06
C LEU A 492 -26.15 -26.71 -11.16
N LEU A 493 -24.87 -27.09 -11.20
CA LEU A 493 -24.35 -27.94 -12.29
C LEU A 493 -25.08 -29.28 -12.41
N ARG A 494 -25.47 -29.90 -11.29
CA ARG A 494 -26.15 -31.21 -11.29
C ARG A 494 -27.55 -31.15 -11.94
N PRO A 495 -28.47 -30.25 -11.56
CA PRO A 495 -29.76 -30.13 -12.24
C PRO A 495 -29.62 -29.61 -13.69
N ILE A 496 -28.62 -28.78 -14.00
CA ILE A 496 -28.30 -28.38 -15.39
C ILE A 496 -27.93 -29.61 -16.24
N GLN A 497 -27.01 -30.44 -15.77
CA GLN A 497 -26.57 -31.66 -16.48
C GLN A 497 -27.68 -32.69 -16.68
N LYS A 498 -28.72 -32.65 -15.83
CA LYS A 498 -29.92 -33.49 -15.92
C LYS A 498 -31.01 -32.92 -16.83
N ASP A 499 -30.79 -31.77 -17.46
CA ASP A 499 -31.76 -31.08 -18.32
C ASP A 499 -33.07 -30.69 -17.62
N LEU A 500 -32.99 -30.41 -16.32
CA LEU A 500 -34.19 -30.09 -15.52
C LEU A 500 -34.53 -28.60 -15.50
N ILE A 501 -33.60 -27.74 -15.94
CA ILE A 501 -33.68 -26.28 -15.86
C ILE A 501 -33.88 -25.69 -17.25
N LEU A 502 -34.80 -24.73 -17.37
CA LEU A 502 -35.07 -23.98 -18.59
C LEU A 502 -34.26 -22.68 -18.66
N GLY A 503 -34.00 -22.04 -17.52
CA GLY A 503 -33.25 -20.80 -17.47
C GLY A 503 -32.83 -20.46 -16.05
N LEU A 504 -31.91 -19.51 -15.95
CA LEU A 504 -31.36 -19.01 -14.69
C LEU A 504 -31.27 -17.49 -14.76
N ALA A 505 -31.38 -16.83 -13.61
CA ALA A 505 -31.13 -15.40 -13.50
C ALA A 505 -30.34 -15.12 -12.21
N HIS A 506 -29.11 -14.66 -12.36
CA HIS A 506 -28.29 -14.18 -11.24
C HIS A 506 -28.77 -12.79 -10.83
N ILE A 507 -29.13 -12.61 -9.56
CA ILE A 507 -29.75 -11.38 -9.07
C ILE A 507 -28.66 -10.43 -8.55
N THR A 508 -28.26 -9.50 -9.41
CA THR A 508 -27.19 -8.51 -9.18
C THR A 508 -27.74 -7.08 -9.23
N GLY A 509 -27.00 -6.11 -9.77
CA GLY A 509 -27.51 -4.77 -10.04
C GLY A 509 -28.74 -4.82 -10.94
N GLY A 510 -29.79 -4.08 -10.58
CA GLY A 510 -31.11 -4.21 -11.22
C GLY A 510 -32.09 -5.11 -10.45
N GLY A 511 -31.61 -5.82 -9.43
CA GLY A 511 -32.44 -6.59 -8.49
C GLY A 511 -33.34 -7.63 -9.17
N LEU A 512 -34.48 -7.94 -8.56
CA LEU A 512 -35.44 -8.91 -9.11
C LEU A 512 -36.11 -8.38 -10.38
N LEU A 513 -36.33 -7.06 -10.47
CA LEU A 513 -37.06 -6.44 -11.57
C LEU A 513 -36.32 -6.48 -12.91
N GLU A 514 -35.00 -6.29 -12.91
CA GLU A 514 -34.25 -6.19 -14.18
C GLU A 514 -33.48 -7.46 -14.55
N ASN A 515 -33.18 -8.35 -13.60
CA ASN A 515 -32.38 -9.54 -13.88
C ASN A 515 -33.21 -10.72 -14.39
N ILE A 516 -34.37 -10.99 -13.78
CA ILE A 516 -35.24 -12.10 -14.21
C ILE A 516 -35.66 -11.97 -15.69
N PRO A 517 -36.09 -10.78 -16.20
CA PRO A 517 -36.51 -10.64 -17.59
C PRO A 517 -35.44 -10.96 -18.63
N ARG A 518 -34.14 -10.89 -18.27
CA ARG A 518 -33.02 -11.19 -19.18
C ARG A 518 -32.98 -12.66 -19.58
N ALA A 519 -33.59 -13.54 -18.78
CA ALA A 519 -33.67 -14.97 -19.04
C ALA A 519 -34.96 -15.39 -19.77
N LEU A 520 -35.88 -14.46 -20.05
CA LEU A 520 -37.22 -14.76 -20.57
C LEU A 520 -37.38 -14.43 -22.06
N PRO A 521 -38.23 -15.17 -22.81
CA PRO A 521 -38.65 -14.75 -24.14
C PRO A 521 -39.58 -13.53 -24.09
N LYS A 522 -39.71 -12.83 -25.22
CA LYS A 522 -40.48 -11.58 -25.32
C LYS A 522 -41.98 -11.72 -25.03
N ASN A 523 -42.53 -12.92 -25.10
CA ASN A 523 -43.95 -13.21 -24.90
C ASN A 523 -44.31 -13.64 -23.46
N LEU A 524 -43.33 -13.73 -22.56
CA LEU A 524 -43.54 -14.10 -21.15
C LEU A 524 -43.09 -13.00 -20.20
N SER A 525 -43.61 -13.06 -18.97
CA SER A 525 -43.17 -12.28 -17.81
C SER A 525 -43.06 -13.18 -16.60
N ALA A 526 -42.17 -12.81 -15.67
CA ALA A 526 -42.12 -13.47 -14.37
C ALA A 526 -43.15 -12.81 -13.44
N LYS A 527 -43.87 -13.62 -12.68
CA LYS A 527 -44.71 -13.16 -11.58
C LYS A 527 -44.11 -13.70 -10.29
N VAL A 528 -43.66 -12.82 -9.40
CA VAL A 528 -42.98 -13.15 -8.15
C VAL A 528 -43.80 -12.65 -6.97
N ASP A 529 -44.04 -13.49 -5.97
CA ASP A 529 -44.71 -13.11 -4.72
C ASP A 529 -43.68 -12.91 -3.60
N LEU A 530 -43.53 -11.70 -3.07
CA LEU A 530 -42.58 -11.47 -1.97
C LEU A 530 -42.95 -12.17 -0.66
N LYS A 531 -44.18 -12.66 -0.48
CA LYS A 531 -44.58 -13.43 0.70
C LYS A 531 -44.10 -14.88 0.66
N SER A 532 -43.56 -15.33 -0.47
CA SER A 532 -43.09 -16.71 -0.65
C SER A 532 -41.73 -17.00 -0.02
N PHE A 533 -41.00 -15.98 0.43
CA PHE A 533 -39.73 -16.11 1.12
C PHE A 533 -39.57 -15.03 2.21
N GLU A 534 -38.69 -15.30 3.16
CA GLU A 534 -38.36 -14.33 4.19
C GLU A 534 -37.33 -13.32 3.68
N VAL A 535 -37.73 -12.05 3.54
CA VAL A 535 -36.81 -10.96 3.22
C VAL A 535 -35.91 -10.70 4.44
N PRO A 536 -34.57 -10.79 4.30
CA PRO A 536 -33.66 -10.56 5.41
C PRO A 536 -33.80 -9.17 6.05
N GLU A 537 -33.70 -9.13 7.39
CA GLU A 537 -33.87 -7.91 8.20
C GLU A 537 -32.96 -6.75 7.79
N ILE A 538 -31.77 -7.03 7.24
CA ILE A 538 -30.88 -5.98 6.73
C ILE A 538 -31.54 -5.11 5.64
N PHE A 539 -32.36 -5.71 4.76
CA PHE A 539 -33.04 -4.97 3.70
C PHE A 539 -34.23 -4.19 4.23
N LYS A 540 -34.99 -4.77 5.18
CA LYS A 540 -36.07 -4.05 5.88
C LYS A 540 -35.50 -2.84 6.60
N TRP A 541 -34.38 -3.01 7.29
CA TRP A 541 -33.68 -1.94 7.99
C TRP A 541 -33.22 -0.82 7.05
N PHE A 542 -32.67 -1.14 5.86
CA PHE A 542 -32.35 -0.11 4.86
C PHE A 542 -33.60 0.67 4.44
N GLY A 543 -34.70 -0.04 4.17
CA GLY A 543 -35.98 0.54 3.80
C GLY A 543 -36.53 1.49 4.87
N GLU A 544 -36.63 1.01 6.11
CA GLU A 544 -37.18 1.76 7.24
C GLU A 544 -36.30 2.93 7.68
N THR A 545 -34.99 2.71 7.80
CA THR A 545 -34.06 3.73 8.31
C THR A 545 -33.87 4.86 7.30
N ALA A 546 -33.75 4.52 6.02
CA ALA A 546 -33.48 5.52 4.98
C ALA A 546 -34.70 5.93 4.16
N ASN A 547 -35.89 5.40 4.47
CA ASN A 547 -37.12 5.61 3.71
C ASN A 547 -36.93 5.35 2.21
N VAL A 548 -36.24 4.25 1.87
CA VAL A 548 -35.96 3.89 0.47
C VAL A 548 -37.27 3.48 -0.20
N PRO A 549 -37.61 4.01 -1.39
CA PRO A 549 -38.81 3.56 -2.11
C PRO A 549 -38.77 2.05 -2.39
N VAL A 550 -39.92 1.36 -2.26
CA VAL A 550 -40.03 -0.09 -2.53
C VAL A 550 -39.50 -0.46 -3.91
N HIS A 551 -39.84 0.34 -4.93
CA HIS A 551 -39.35 0.14 -6.29
C HIS A 551 -37.82 0.19 -6.37
N ASP A 552 -37.17 1.11 -5.65
CA ASP A 552 -35.72 1.22 -5.62
C ASP A 552 -35.08 0.04 -4.87
N MET A 553 -35.72 -0.47 -3.81
CA MET A 553 -35.27 -1.70 -3.15
C MET A 553 -35.29 -2.89 -4.12
N LEU A 554 -36.40 -3.07 -4.84
CA LEU A 554 -36.59 -4.15 -5.81
C LEU A 554 -35.65 -4.09 -7.00
N LYS A 555 -35.21 -2.88 -7.38
CA LYS A 555 -34.27 -2.63 -8.48
C LYS A 555 -32.81 -2.59 -8.02
N THR A 556 -32.53 -2.44 -6.73
CA THR A 556 -31.14 -2.28 -6.25
C THR A 556 -30.62 -3.55 -5.58
N PHE A 557 -31.47 -4.25 -4.83
CA PHE A 557 -31.05 -5.34 -3.96
C PHE A 557 -31.65 -6.69 -4.39
N ASN A 558 -30.99 -7.76 -3.94
CA ASN A 558 -31.44 -9.13 -4.16
C ASN A 558 -32.58 -9.55 -3.20
N LEU A 559 -32.80 -8.79 -2.13
CA LEU A 559 -33.84 -8.99 -1.11
C LEU A 559 -33.86 -10.38 -0.45
N GLY A 560 -32.76 -11.12 -0.49
CA GLY A 560 -32.67 -12.48 0.05
C GLY A 560 -32.63 -13.58 -1.00
N ILE A 561 -32.81 -13.25 -2.29
CA ILE A 561 -32.76 -14.21 -3.40
C ILE A 561 -31.59 -13.85 -4.33
N GLY A 562 -30.52 -14.64 -4.32
CA GLY A 562 -29.34 -14.35 -5.16
C GLY A 562 -29.37 -15.01 -6.54
N MET A 563 -30.20 -16.04 -6.73
CA MET A 563 -30.35 -16.73 -8.01
C MET A 563 -31.80 -17.17 -8.18
N VAL A 564 -32.34 -17.06 -9.40
CA VAL A 564 -33.65 -17.58 -9.77
C VAL A 564 -33.48 -18.69 -10.80
N VAL A 565 -34.15 -19.82 -10.57
CA VAL A 565 -34.19 -20.99 -11.45
C VAL A 565 -35.56 -21.09 -12.09
N ILE A 566 -35.59 -21.18 -13.42
CA ILE A 566 -36.81 -21.31 -14.21
C ILE A 566 -36.89 -22.75 -14.68
N LEU A 567 -37.99 -23.44 -14.38
CA LEU A 567 -38.18 -24.85 -14.75
C LEU A 567 -39.65 -25.22 -14.92
N LYS A 568 -39.89 -26.36 -15.57
CA LYS A 568 -41.24 -26.91 -15.70
C LYS A 568 -41.78 -27.37 -14.36
N LYS A 569 -43.09 -27.27 -14.17
CA LYS A 569 -43.77 -27.65 -12.93
C LYS A 569 -43.49 -29.09 -12.49
N GLU A 570 -43.38 -30.03 -13.42
CA GLU A 570 -43.06 -31.43 -13.14
C GLU A 570 -41.65 -31.64 -12.54
N ASN A 571 -40.71 -30.71 -12.76
CA ASN A 571 -39.33 -30.84 -12.31
C ASN A 571 -39.09 -30.25 -10.91
N VAL A 572 -40.06 -29.51 -10.35
CA VAL A 572 -39.89 -28.76 -9.09
C VAL A 572 -39.44 -29.63 -7.93
N ALA A 573 -40.08 -30.78 -7.73
CA ALA A 573 -39.74 -31.67 -6.62
C ALA A 573 -38.33 -32.26 -6.75
N GLU A 574 -37.89 -32.64 -7.96
CA GLU A 574 -36.55 -33.18 -8.17
C GLU A 574 -35.48 -32.10 -8.03
N VAL A 575 -35.68 -30.92 -8.64
CA VAL A 575 -34.71 -29.82 -8.60
C VAL A 575 -34.55 -29.29 -7.17
N THR A 576 -35.66 -29.08 -6.44
CA THR A 576 -35.62 -28.64 -5.04
C THR A 576 -34.81 -29.62 -4.19
N LYS A 577 -35.09 -30.92 -4.31
CA LYS A 577 -34.34 -31.96 -3.60
C LYS A 577 -32.85 -31.93 -3.93
N LEU A 578 -32.47 -31.81 -5.21
CA LEU A 578 -31.06 -31.78 -5.62
C LEU A 578 -30.31 -30.57 -5.05
N LEU A 579 -30.98 -29.41 -4.97
CA LEU A 579 -30.41 -28.17 -4.46
C LEU A 579 -30.30 -28.19 -2.93
N GLU A 580 -31.33 -28.67 -2.22
CA GLU A 580 -31.31 -28.84 -0.77
C GLU A 580 -30.27 -29.88 -0.32
N GLU A 581 -30.13 -31.00 -1.04
CA GLU A 581 -29.05 -31.98 -0.84
C GLU A 581 -27.65 -31.35 -1.01
N ALA A 582 -27.55 -30.31 -1.83
CA ALA A 582 -26.32 -29.55 -2.06
C ALA A 582 -26.14 -28.38 -1.06
N GLY A 583 -27.05 -28.23 -0.09
CA GLY A 583 -26.97 -27.23 0.98
C GLY A 583 -27.58 -25.87 0.64
N GLU A 584 -28.42 -25.79 -0.41
CA GLU A 584 -29.18 -24.57 -0.72
C GLU A 584 -30.48 -24.49 0.07
N THR A 585 -30.92 -23.25 0.35
CA THR A 585 -32.31 -22.99 0.77
C THR A 585 -33.08 -22.51 -0.45
N VAL A 586 -34.17 -23.21 -0.77
CA VAL A 586 -34.94 -23.03 -2.00
C VAL A 586 -36.35 -22.56 -1.66
N TYR A 587 -36.84 -21.55 -2.38
CA TYR A 587 -38.19 -21.03 -2.26
C TYR A 587 -38.90 -21.15 -3.60
N GLU A 588 -40.16 -21.58 -3.62
CA GLU A 588 -41.02 -21.43 -4.80
C GLU A 588 -41.57 -20.01 -4.81
N ILE A 589 -40.98 -19.14 -5.63
CA ILE A 589 -41.22 -17.69 -5.54
C ILE A 589 -42.27 -17.17 -6.51
N GLY A 590 -42.71 -18.01 -7.45
CA GLY A 590 -43.74 -17.65 -8.40
C GLY A 590 -43.68 -18.46 -9.70
N GLU A 591 -44.15 -17.87 -10.78
CA GLU A 591 -44.35 -18.55 -12.06
C GLU A 591 -44.21 -17.62 -13.27
N LEU A 592 -44.06 -18.21 -14.46
CA LEU A 592 -44.15 -17.49 -15.73
C LEU A 592 -45.60 -17.27 -16.13
N VAL A 593 -45.93 -16.04 -16.51
CA VAL A 593 -47.24 -15.62 -17.00
C VAL A 593 -47.13 -15.03 -18.40
N ALA A 594 -48.27 -14.92 -19.09
CA ALA A 594 -48.32 -14.24 -20.38
C ALA A 594 -47.88 -12.78 -20.22
N ARG A 595 -47.10 -12.26 -21.17
CA ARG A 595 -46.66 -10.85 -21.18
C ARG A 595 -47.89 -9.92 -21.17
N GLY A 596 -48.00 -9.10 -20.12
CA GLY A 596 -48.95 -7.99 -20.06
C GLY A 596 -48.36 -6.68 -20.57
N ASP A 597 -49.01 -5.56 -20.25
CA ASP A 597 -48.51 -4.20 -20.56
C ASP A 597 -47.28 -3.81 -19.72
N ASP A 598 -47.10 -4.46 -18.55
CA ASP A 598 -46.01 -4.20 -17.61
C ASP A 598 -44.64 -4.78 -18.04
N ILE A 599 -43.58 -4.17 -17.52
CA ILE A 599 -42.19 -4.46 -17.86
C ILE A 599 -41.73 -5.76 -17.17
N GLY A 600 -41.73 -6.88 -17.89
CA GLY A 600 -40.85 -8.07 -17.71
C GLY A 600 -40.97 -8.91 -16.43
N THR A 601 -41.20 -8.30 -15.26
CA THR A 601 -41.37 -8.94 -13.96
C THR A 601 -42.42 -8.19 -13.14
N ILE A 602 -43.42 -8.92 -12.66
CA ILE A 602 -44.51 -8.43 -11.82
C ILE A 602 -44.22 -8.89 -10.41
N ILE A 603 -44.12 -7.95 -9.47
CA ILE A 603 -43.90 -8.24 -8.05
C ILE A 603 -45.22 -8.06 -7.30
N GLU A 604 -45.74 -9.15 -6.73
CA GLU A 604 -46.90 -9.12 -5.84
C GLU A 604 -46.48 -8.91 -4.38
N ASN A 605 -47.39 -8.30 -3.60
CA ASN A 605 -47.21 -8.03 -2.17
C ASN A 605 -45.99 -7.14 -1.84
N SER A 606 -45.54 -6.32 -2.79
CA SER A 606 -44.39 -5.41 -2.60
C SER A 606 -44.61 -4.35 -1.51
N GLU A 607 -45.85 -3.95 -1.29
CA GLU A 607 -46.28 -3.04 -0.23
C GLU A 607 -46.05 -3.61 1.18
N SER A 608 -45.92 -4.95 1.29
CA SER A 608 -45.63 -5.61 2.56
C SER A 608 -44.14 -5.69 2.90
N LEU A 609 -43.26 -5.21 2.02
CA LEU A 609 -41.80 -5.23 2.23
C LEU A 609 -41.37 -4.55 3.54
N TYR A 610 -42.12 -3.52 3.98
CA TYR A 610 -41.89 -2.78 5.22
C TYR A 610 -43.00 -2.96 6.26
N ALA A 611 -43.97 -3.83 6.00
CA ALA A 611 -45.08 -4.05 6.93
C ALA A 611 -44.72 -5.23 7.85
N ASN A 612 -44.61 -4.96 9.15
CA ASN A 612 -44.45 -5.98 10.20
C ASN A 612 -45.62 -6.97 10.26
#